data_AF-A0A379TJT7-F1
#
_entry.id   AF-A0A379TJT7-F1
#
_cell.length_a   1.000
_cell.length_b   1.000
_cell.length_c   1.000
_cell.angle_alpha   90.00
_cell.angle_beta   90.00
_cell.angle_gamma   90.00
#
_symmetry.space_group_name_H-M   'P 1'
#
loop_
_entity.id
_entity.type
_entity.pdbx_description
1 polymer ?
#
loop_
_entity_poly.entity_id
_entity_poly.type
_entity_poly.pdbx_seq_one_letter_code
_entity_poly.pdbx_strand_id
1 'polypeptide(L)'
;MRATEQLSSMEMMAVDPLRRVISPRFWAGVISLPLLTIIFVAVGIWGGSLVGVSWKGIDAGFFWSAMQNAVDWRMDLVNCLIKSVVFAITVTWIALFNGYDAIPTSAGISRATTRTVVHASLAVLGLDFVLTALMFGN
;
A
#
# COMPACT_ATOMS: atom_id res chain seq x y z
N MET A 1 -17.74 13.45 6.28
CA MET A 1 -18.44 12.87 7.45
C MET A 1 -18.32 13.79 8.66
N ARG A 2 -17.12 14.26 9.05
CA ARG A 2 -17.00 15.27 10.14
C ARG A 2 -17.64 16.62 9.79
N ALA A 3 -17.35 17.18 8.62
CA ALA A 3 -17.89 18.48 8.21
C ALA A 3 -19.43 18.54 8.07
N THR A 4 -20.09 17.38 8.00
CA THR A 4 -21.55 17.27 7.96
C THR A 4 -22.13 16.71 9.26
N GLU A 5 -21.35 16.71 10.35
CA GLU A 5 -21.71 16.22 11.70
C GLU A 5 -22.23 14.77 11.76
N GLN A 6 -21.96 13.96 10.72
CA GLN A 6 -22.43 12.58 10.65
C GLN A 6 -21.76 11.65 11.66
N LEU A 7 -20.53 11.97 12.09
CA LEU A 7 -19.83 11.18 13.11
C LEU A 7 -20.39 11.49 14.50
N SER A 8 -20.60 12.77 14.80
CA SER A 8 -21.24 13.25 16.02
C SER A 8 -22.66 12.71 16.17
N SER A 9 -23.43 12.63 15.08
CA SER A 9 -24.79 12.05 15.13
C SER A 9 -24.79 10.55 15.46
N MET A 10 -23.78 9.80 15.04
CA MET A 10 -23.63 8.39 15.42
C MET A 10 -23.33 8.23 16.91
N GLU A 11 -22.46 9.10 17.46
CA GLU A 11 -22.15 9.11 18.90
C GLU A 11 -23.41 9.39 19.74
N MET A 12 -24.27 10.31 19.30
CA MET A 12 -25.56 10.58 19.95
C MET A 12 -26.55 9.41 19.90
N MET A 13 -26.39 8.50 18.93
CA MET A 13 -27.16 7.24 18.85
C MET A 13 -26.53 6.10 19.66
N ALA A 14 -25.55 6.39 20.52
CA ALA A 14 -24.77 5.41 21.28
C ALA A 14 -24.03 4.40 20.38
N VAL A 15 -23.67 4.80 19.15
CA VAL A 15 -22.91 3.99 18.20
C VAL A 15 -21.51 4.57 18.05
N ASP A 16 -20.50 3.83 18.49
CA ASP A 16 -19.10 4.24 18.37
C ASP A 16 -18.66 4.32 16.88
N PRO A 17 -18.35 5.51 16.36
CA PRO A 17 -17.93 5.69 14.97
C PRO A 17 -16.53 5.10 14.69
N LEU A 18 -15.65 4.99 15.69
CA LEU A 18 -14.32 4.41 15.51
C LEU A 18 -14.44 2.94 15.12
N ARG A 19 -15.23 2.18 15.89
CA ARG A 19 -15.43 0.76 15.60
C ARG A 19 -16.28 0.52 14.36
N ARG A 20 -17.28 1.37 14.08
CA ARG A 20 -18.22 1.15 12.98
C ARG A 20 -17.74 1.67 11.62
N VAL A 21 -16.96 2.75 11.59
CA VAL A 21 -16.54 3.39 10.33
C VAL A 21 -15.03 3.23 10.10
N ILE A 22 -14.21 3.47 11.12
CA ILE A 22 -12.74 3.50 10.96
C ILE A 22 -12.18 2.07 10.87
N SER A 23 -12.59 1.17 11.77
CA SER A 23 -12.08 -0.22 11.79
C SER A 23 -12.30 -0.98 10.47
N PRO A 24 -13.50 -0.99 9.84
CA PRO A 24 -13.68 -1.67 8.56
C PRO A 24 -12.82 -1.09 7.44
N ARG A 25 -12.61 0.24 7.44
CA ARG A 25 -11.74 0.91 6.45
C ARG A 25 -10.28 0.56 6.65
N PHE A 26 -9.85 0.42 7.91
CA PHE A 26 -8.49 -0.02 8.22
C PHE A 26 -8.20 -1.41 7.66
N TRP A 27 -9.05 -2.39 7.97
CA TRP A 27 -8.89 -3.76 7.47
C TRP A 27 -8.98 -3.86 5.95
N ALA A 28 -9.89 -3.08 5.33
CA ALA A 28 -9.98 -3.03 3.88
C ALA A 28 -8.66 -2.53 3.24
N GLY A 29 -8.04 -1.48 3.80
CA GLY A 29 -6.75 -0.97 3.34
C GLY A 29 -5.61 -1.98 3.51
N VAL A 30 -5.54 -2.64 4.68
CA VAL A 30 -4.50 -3.62 4.99
C VAL A 30 -4.55 -4.85 4.07
N ILE A 31 -5.75 -5.31 3.69
CA ILE A 31 -5.92 -6.48 2.82
C ILE A 31 -5.74 -6.12 1.34
N SER A 32 -6.26 -4.96 0.92
CA SER A 32 -6.26 -4.58 -0.50
C SER A 32 -4.86 -4.29 -1.04
N LEU A 33 -3.97 -3.67 -0.26
CA LEU A 33 -2.66 -3.25 -0.77
C LEU A 33 -1.73 -4.43 -1.11
N PRO A 34 -1.57 -5.47 -0.27
CA PRO A 34 -0.83 -6.68 -0.64
C PRO A 34 -1.39 -7.38 -1.88
N LEU A 35 -2.72 -7.47 -2.00
CA LEU A 35 -3.38 -8.07 -3.16
C LEU A 35 -3.05 -7.28 -4.45
N LEU A 36 -3.11 -5.96 -4.38
CA LEU A 36 -2.74 -5.08 -5.50
C LEU A 36 -1.25 -5.20 -5.85
N THR A 37 -0.37 -5.39 -4.86
CA THR A 37 1.07 -5.61 -5.11
C THR A 37 1.32 -6.88 -5.93
N ILE A 38 0.62 -7.98 -5.64
CA ILE A 38 0.77 -9.23 -6.39
C ILE A 38 0.37 -9.03 -7.86
N ILE A 39 -0.75 -8.34 -8.11
CA ILE A 39 -1.21 -8.04 -9.46
C ILE A 39 -0.19 -7.14 -10.17
N PHE A 40 0.34 -6.13 -9.49
CA PHE A 40 1.33 -5.21 -10.05
C PHE A 40 2.60 -5.94 -10.50
N VAL A 41 3.12 -6.86 -9.68
CA VAL A 41 4.29 -7.67 -10.03
C VAL A 41 3.99 -8.59 -11.22
N ALA A 42 2.84 -9.26 -11.23
CA ALA A 42 2.45 -10.15 -12.34
C ALA A 42 2.37 -9.41 -13.69
N VAL A 43 1.72 -8.23 -13.70
CA VAL A 43 1.64 -7.39 -14.90
C VAL A 43 3.02 -6.85 -15.29
N GLY A 44 3.87 -6.51 -14.32
CA GLY A 44 5.25 -6.08 -14.56
C GLY A 44 6.09 -7.16 -15.25
N ILE A 45 6.02 -8.41 -14.77
CA ILE A 45 6.70 -9.56 -15.39
C ILE A 45 6.18 -9.79 -16.81
N TRP A 46 4.86 -9.73 -17.00
CA TRP A 46 4.26 -9.90 -18.33
C TRP A 46 4.70 -8.81 -19.30
N GLY A 47 4.70 -7.53 -18.88
CA GLY A 47 5.20 -6.41 -19.67
C GLY A 47 6.68 -6.55 -20.03
N GLY A 48 7.51 -7.02 -19.09
CA GLY A 48 8.93 -7.34 -19.33
C GLY A 48 9.11 -8.44 -20.39
N SER A 49 8.30 -9.50 -20.32
CA SER A 49 8.34 -10.59 -21.30
C SER A 49 7.93 -10.15 -22.70
N LEU A 50 6.93 -9.27 -22.82
CA LEU A 50 6.45 -8.74 -24.09
C LEU A 50 7.55 -7.94 -24.81
N VAL A 51 8.29 -7.10 -24.08
CA VAL A 51 9.38 -6.31 -24.66
C VAL A 51 10.63 -7.18 -24.91
N GLY A 52 11.00 -8.04 -23.96
CA GLY A 52 12.21 -8.86 -24.06
C GLY A 52 12.12 -9.93 -25.16
N VAL A 53 11.04 -10.71 -25.16
CA VAL A 53 10.87 -11.81 -26.11
C VAL A 53 10.28 -11.31 -27.43
N SER A 54 9.15 -10.59 -27.39
CA SER A 54 8.43 -10.26 -28.63
C SER A 54 9.06 -9.13 -29.43
N TRP A 55 9.68 -8.13 -28.78
CA TRP A 55 10.30 -7.01 -29.50
C TRP A 55 11.79 -7.20 -29.73
N LYS A 56 12.54 -7.71 -28.74
CA LYS A 56 14.00 -7.89 -28.83
C LYS A 56 14.43 -9.26 -29.32
N GLY A 57 13.51 -10.21 -29.48
CA GLY A 57 13.79 -11.53 -30.04
C GLY A 57 14.67 -12.41 -29.14
N ILE A 58 14.66 -12.18 -27.83
CA ILE A 58 15.33 -13.06 -26.87
C ILE A 58 14.59 -14.40 -26.84
N ASP A 59 15.33 -15.50 -26.72
CA ASP A 59 14.73 -16.83 -26.58
C ASP A 59 13.85 -16.90 -25.32
N ALA A 60 12.59 -17.33 -25.51
CA ALA A 60 11.62 -17.41 -24.43
C ALA A 60 12.01 -18.45 -23.38
N GLY A 61 12.62 -19.57 -23.81
CA GLY A 61 13.08 -20.61 -22.90
C GLY A 61 14.18 -20.11 -21.97
N PHE A 62 15.16 -19.39 -22.52
CA PHE A 62 16.21 -18.76 -21.73
C PHE A 62 15.68 -17.68 -20.78
N PHE A 63 14.75 -16.82 -21.26
CA PHE A 63 14.17 -15.76 -20.43
C PHE A 63 13.46 -16.32 -19.18
N TRP A 64 12.59 -17.32 -19.36
CA TRP A 64 11.84 -17.90 -18.25
C TRP A 64 12.70 -18.78 -17.33
N SER A 65 13.65 -19.54 -17.87
CA SER A 65 14.55 -20.36 -17.05
C SER A 65 15.51 -19.51 -16.21
N ALA A 66 16.06 -18.42 -16.78
CA ALA A 66 16.90 -17.49 -16.02
C ALA A 66 16.12 -16.83 -14.88
N MET A 67 14.87 -16.45 -15.11
CA MET A 67 13.99 -15.88 -14.08
C MET A 67 13.70 -16.89 -12.95
N GLN A 68 13.34 -18.13 -13.29
CA GLN A 68 13.05 -19.17 -12.30
C GLN A 68 14.27 -19.54 -11.46
N ASN A 69 15.47 -19.48 -12.03
CA ASN A 69 16.72 -19.74 -11.30
C ASN A 69 17.14 -18.56 -10.41
N ALA A 70 16.78 -17.33 -10.77
CA ALA A 70 17.15 -16.13 -10.02
C ALA A 70 16.19 -15.83 -8.87
N VAL A 71 14.91 -16.19 -9.01
CA VAL A 71 13.87 -15.88 -8.01
C VAL A 71 13.82 -16.96 -6.94
N ASP A 72 14.08 -16.59 -5.70
CA ASP A 72 13.92 -17.47 -4.55
C ASP A 72 12.61 -17.22 -3.81
N TRP A 73 11.98 -18.29 -3.33
CA TRP A 73 10.72 -18.21 -2.59
C TRP A 73 10.88 -17.42 -1.28
N ARG A 74 11.97 -17.67 -0.54
CA ARG A 74 12.13 -17.09 0.80
C ARG A 74 12.63 -15.66 0.74
N MET A 75 13.58 -15.38 -0.14
CA MET A 75 14.22 -14.07 -0.26
C MET A 75 13.42 -13.05 -1.07
N ASP A 76 12.65 -13.48 -2.08
CA ASP A 76 11.96 -12.52 -2.95
C ASP A 76 10.46 -12.47 -2.63
N LEU A 77 9.76 -13.60 -2.69
CA LEU A 77 8.29 -13.62 -2.56
C LEU A 77 7.82 -13.29 -1.15
N VAL A 78 8.36 -13.95 -0.13
CA VAL A 78 7.96 -13.71 1.26
C VAL A 78 8.35 -12.30 1.70
N ASN A 79 9.54 -11.84 1.30
CA ASN A 79 10.00 -10.50 1.64
C ASN A 79 9.16 -9.40 0.96
N CYS A 80 8.73 -9.61 -0.28
CA CYS A 80 7.77 -8.72 -0.97
C CYS A 80 6.43 -8.64 -0.23
N LEU A 81 5.89 -9.78 0.21
CA LEU A 81 4.64 -9.82 0.98
C LEU A 81 4.76 -9.11 2.33
N ILE A 82 5.85 -9.34 3.07
CA ILE A 82 6.08 -8.67 4.35
C ILE A 82 6.17 -7.16 4.17
N LYS A 83 6.94 -6.68 3.18
CA LYS A 83 7.05 -5.24 2.88
C LYS A 83 5.69 -4.63 2.52
N SER A 84 4.91 -5.28 1.64
CA SER A 84 3.61 -4.75 1.23
C SER A 84 2.62 -4.64 2.40
N VAL A 85 2.62 -5.59 3.34
CA VAL A 85 1.78 -5.52 4.56
C VAL A 85 2.19 -4.34 5.45
N VAL A 86 3.50 -4.14 5.67
CA VAL A 86 4.00 -3.02 6.50
C VAL A 86 3.63 -1.67 5.87
N PHE A 87 3.77 -1.55 4.55
CA PHE A 87 3.34 -0.35 3.82
C PHE A 87 1.82 -0.15 3.89
N ALA A 88 1.04 -1.23 3.79
CA ALA A 88 -0.41 -1.17 3.87
C ALA A 88 -0.89 -0.59 5.21
N ILE A 89 -0.31 -1.08 6.32
CA ILE A 89 -0.63 -0.59 7.67
C ILE A 89 -0.28 0.90 7.79
N THR A 90 0.94 1.26 7.40
CA THR A 90 1.46 2.63 7.57
C THR A 90 0.64 3.64 6.76
N VAL A 91 0.40 3.37 5.48
CA VAL A 91 -0.36 4.26 4.59
C VAL A 91 -1.81 4.38 5.05
N THR A 92 -2.46 3.27 5.39
CA THR A 92 -3.87 3.26 5.82
C THR A 92 -4.04 4.00 7.14
N TRP A 93 -3.10 3.85 8.08
CA TRP A 93 -3.13 4.56 9.35
C TRP A 93 -3.01 6.07 9.17
N ILE A 94 -2.04 6.53 8.37
CA ILE A 94 -1.84 7.96 8.09
C ILE A 94 -3.08 8.55 7.42
N ALA A 95 -3.68 7.83 6.47
CA ALA A 95 -4.88 8.28 5.76
C ALA A 95 -6.10 8.40 6.69
N LEU A 96 -6.33 7.40 7.55
CA LEU A 96 -7.44 7.44 8.50
C LEU A 96 -7.24 8.51 9.56
N PHE A 97 -6.02 8.69 10.07
CA PHE A 97 -5.71 9.71 11.06
C PHE A 97 -5.92 11.13 10.52
N ASN A 98 -5.33 11.45 9.36
CA ASN A 98 -5.49 12.78 8.77
C ASN A 98 -6.95 13.06 8.37
N GLY A 99 -7.71 12.04 7.97
CA GLY A 99 -9.14 12.18 7.68
C GLY A 99 -9.99 12.36 8.94
N TYR A 100 -9.62 11.71 10.05
CA TYR A 100 -10.33 11.83 11.32
C TYR A 100 -9.99 13.13 12.05
N ASP A 101 -8.73 13.59 12.07
CA ASP A 101 -8.29 14.80 12.79
C ASP A 101 -8.46 16.10 11.97
N ALA A 102 -8.88 16.02 10.71
CA ALA A 102 -9.07 17.19 9.86
C ALA A 102 -10.04 18.22 10.47
N ILE A 103 -9.70 19.51 10.33
CA ILE A 103 -10.58 20.63 10.66
C ILE A 103 -11.82 20.54 9.73
N PRO A 104 -13.05 20.61 10.26
CA PRO A 104 -14.29 20.44 9.50
C PRO A 104 -14.64 21.66 8.62
N THR A 105 -13.67 22.17 7.86
CA THR A 105 -13.85 23.23 6.87
C THR A 105 -13.42 22.73 5.49
N SER A 106 -13.98 23.28 4.42
CA SER A 106 -13.62 22.89 3.04
C SER A 106 -12.12 23.01 2.77
N ALA A 107 -11.52 24.13 3.20
CA ALA A 107 -10.07 24.34 3.09
C ALA A 107 -9.26 23.36 3.97
N GLY A 108 -9.75 23.02 5.16
CA GLY A 108 -9.13 22.06 6.07
C GLY A 108 -9.06 20.65 5.48
N ILE A 109 -10.13 20.21 4.81
CA ILE A 109 -10.20 18.90 4.15
C ILE A 109 -9.16 18.81 3.02
N SER A 110 -9.11 19.82 2.15
CA SER A 110 -8.13 19.86 1.06
C SER A 110 -6.69 19.79 1.60
N ARG A 111 -6.39 20.56 2.66
CA ARG A 111 -5.08 20.55 3.32
C ARG A 111 -4.73 19.19 3.92
N ALA A 112 -5.70 18.49 4.53
CA ALA A 112 -5.50 17.16 5.10
C ALA A 112 -5.20 16.10 4.02
N THR A 113 -5.87 16.18 2.86
CA THR A 113 -5.61 15.30 1.71
C THR A 113 -4.17 15.44 1.21
N THR A 114 -3.69 16.67 1.02
CA THR A 114 -2.30 16.93 0.59
C THR A 114 -1.29 16.46 1.62
N ARG A 115 -1.54 16.70 2.92
CA ARG A 115 -0.69 16.21 4.01
C ARG A 115 -0.59 14.69 4.02
N THR A 116 -1.68 13.99 3.74
CA THR A 116 -1.72 12.53 3.70
C THR A 116 -0.76 11.97 2.66
N VAL A 117 -0.75 12.55 1.46
CA VAL A 117 0.14 12.09 0.38
C VAL A 117 1.60 12.29 0.75
N VAL A 118 1.96 13.45 1.31
CA VAL A 118 3.35 13.77 1.69
C VAL A 118 3.83 12.89 2.86
N HIS A 119 3.00 12.71 3.89
CA HIS A 119 3.37 11.87 5.03
C HIS A 119 3.46 10.39 4.64
N ALA A 120 2.53 9.91 3.81
CA ALA A 120 2.53 8.54 3.33
C ALA A 120 3.76 8.25 2.45
N SER A 121 4.11 9.14 1.52
CA SER A 121 5.27 8.93 0.64
C SER A 121 6.60 8.93 1.40
N LEU A 122 6.79 9.88 2.32
CA LEU A 122 7.98 9.93 3.17
C LEU A 122 8.08 8.70 4.09
N ALA A 123 6.96 8.25 4.67
CA ALA A 123 6.93 7.08 5.51
C ALA A 123 7.25 5.79 4.73
N VAL A 124 6.69 5.63 3.53
CA VAL A 124 6.97 4.47 2.67
C VAL A 124 8.45 4.44 2.26
N LEU A 125 9.01 5.57 1.78
CA LEU A 125 10.42 5.63 1.38
C LEU A 125 11.37 5.40 2.57
N GLY A 126 11.06 5.98 3.72
CA GLY A 126 11.85 5.80 4.94
C GLY A 126 11.82 4.35 5.44
N LEU A 127 10.63 3.74 5.46
CA LEU A 127 10.48 2.33 5.83
C LEU A 127 11.12 1.40 4.80
N ASP A 128 11.07 1.73 3.51
CA ASP A 128 11.71 0.92 2.48
C ASP A 128 13.21 0.83 2.67
N PHE A 129 13.89 1.95 3.00
CA PHE A 129 15.31 1.93 3.32
C PHE A 129 15.63 1.00 4.51
N VAL A 130 14.89 1.15 5.62
CA VAL A 130 15.10 0.35 6.83
C VAL A 130 14.83 -1.13 6.59
N LEU A 131 13.72 -1.46 5.93
CA LEU A 131 13.36 -2.85 5.62
C LEU A 131 14.35 -3.47 4.64
N THR A 132 14.81 -2.72 3.63
CA THR A 132 15.83 -3.22 2.70
C THR A 132 17.13 -3.54 3.41
N ALA A 133 17.60 -2.64 4.29
CA ALA A 133 18.82 -2.86 5.06
C ALA A 133 18.72 -4.09 5.98
N LEU A 134 17.54 -4.38 6.54
CA LEU A 134 17.34 -5.56 7.40
C LEU A 134 17.18 -6.87 6.63
N MET A 135 16.55 -6.83 5.45
CA MET A 135 16.18 -8.04 4.71
C MET A 135 17.27 -8.48 3.72
N PHE A 136 18.06 -7.53 3.23
CA PHE A 136 19.15 -7.76 2.28
C PHE A 136 20.52 -7.32 2.81
N GLY A 137 20.60 -6.83 4.05
CA GLY A 137 21.85 -6.52 4.73
C GLY A 137 22.45 -7.76 5.38
N ASN A 138 23.00 -8.64 4.54
CA ASN A 138 24.09 -9.59 4.79
C ASN A 138 24.32 -10.40 3.51
#